data_AF-A0AA35TFK1-F1
#
_entry.id   AF-A0AA35TFK1-F1
#
_cell.length_a   1.000
_cell.length_b   1.000
_cell.length_c   1.000
_cell.angle_alpha   90.00
_cell.angle_beta   90.00
_cell.angle_gamma   90.00
#
_symmetry.space_group_name_H-M   'P 1'
#
loop_
_entity.id
_entity.type
_entity.pdbx_description
1 polymer ?
#
loop_
_entity_poly.entity_id
_entity_poly.type
_entity_poly.pdbx_seq_one_letter_code
_entity_poly.pdbx_strand_id
1 'polypeptide(L)'
;MVLLIHSSLSAMGWVCGGAVAVIVALQEVLGKTGTLVMPTHSTDLTEPSQWENPPVPESWWPVIRATMPAYQPDLTPTRSMGIIAETFRKQKGVLRSAHPHHSFCAYGHQASHITDNHSLGFGLGEGSPLARIYDLGGFVLLLGVGHNSNTSMHLAEYRATFPTKRIGQEGAPISTAGSRRWTTFENIDLDSSDFEGSVRTSPKVM
;
A
#
# COMPACT_ATOMS: atom_id res chain seq x y z
N MET A 1 3.87 -19.99 0.14
CA MET A 1 4.26 -18.86 1.02
C MET A 1 3.74 -17.56 0.41
N VAL A 2 3.09 -16.71 1.20
CA VAL A 2 2.72 -15.34 0.81
C VAL A 2 3.74 -14.39 1.42
N LEU A 3 4.30 -13.48 0.63
CA LEU A 3 5.33 -12.54 1.05
C LEU A 3 4.92 -11.12 0.68
N LEU A 4 4.63 -10.31 1.70
CA LEU A 4 4.54 -8.86 1.60
C LEU A 4 5.93 -8.26 1.72
N ILE A 5 6.31 -7.37 0.79
CA ILE A 5 7.62 -6.73 0.81
C ILE A 5 7.49 -5.21 0.83
N HIS A 6 8.35 -4.60 1.65
CA HIS A 6 8.71 -3.18 1.61
C HIS A 6 10.20 -3.09 1.28
N SER A 7 10.61 -2.18 0.40
CA SER A 7 11.98 -2.20 -0.12
C SER A 7 12.54 -0.84 -0.51
N SER A 8 13.86 -0.72 -0.39
CA SER A 8 14.66 0.39 -0.92
C SER A 8 15.72 -0.15 -1.88
N LEU A 9 15.60 0.16 -3.18
CA LEU A 9 16.57 -0.31 -4.17
C LEU A 9 17.97 0.24 -3.90
N SER A 10 18.07 1.51 -3.52
CA SER A 10 19.36 2.17 -3.26
C SER A 10 20.08 1.59 -2.04
N ALA A 11 19.35 1.06 -1.06
CA ALA A 11 19.94 0.41 0.12
C ALA A 11 20.68 -0.90 -0.23
N MET A 12 20.38 -1.50 -1.39
CA MET A 12 21.06 -2.70 -1.90
C MET A 12 22.33 -2.37 -2.71
N GLY A 13 22.70 -1.09 -2.84
CA GLY A 13 23.80 -0.66 -3.69
C GLY A 13 23.46 -0.77 -5.19
N TRP A 14 24.45 -1.04 -6.02
CA TRP A 14 24.24 -1.22 -7.45
C TRP A 14 23.79 -2.66 -7.75
N VAL A 15 22.57 -2.80 -8.27
CA VAL A 15 22.00 -4.09 -8.67
C VAL A 15 22.04 -4.21 -10.19
N CYS A 16 22.76 -5.20 -10.73
CA CYS A 16 22.73 -5.51 -12.15
C CYS A 16 21.30 -5.89 -12.58
N GLY A 17 20.67 -5.08 -13.45
CA GLY A 17 19.26 -5.24 -13.83
C GLY A 17 18.25 -4.51 -12.93
N GLY A 18 18.71 -3.79 -11.91
CA GLY A 18 17.90 -2.90 -11.09
C GLY A 18 16.68 -3.57 -10.45
N ALA A 19 15.54 -2.88 -10.44
CA ALA A 19 14.28 -3.37 -9.86
C ALA A 19 13.82 -4.71 -10.43
N VAL A 20 14.02 -4.93 -11.74
CA VAL A 20 13.60 -6.17 -12.42
C VAL A 20 14.35 -7.37 -11.84
N ALA A 21 15.65 -7.25 -11.61
CA ALA A 21 16.45 -8.33 -11.04
C ALA A 21 15.96 -8.72 -9.64
N VAL A 22 15.60 -7.73 -8.81
CA VAL A 22 15.04 -7.99 -7.47
C VAL A 22 13.70 -8.71 -7.55
N ILE A 23 12.80 -8.27 -8.44
CA ILE A 23 11.47 -8.88 -8.62
C ILE A 23 11.61 -10.33 -9.09
N VAL A 24 12.44 -10.59 -10.09
CA VAL A 24 12.67 -11.94 -10.62
C VAL A 24 13.26 -12.85 -9.55
N ALA A 25 14.28 -12.39 -8.81
CA ALA A 25 14.87 -13.17 -7.72
C ALA A 25 13.84 -13.55 -6.64
N LEU A 26 12.97 -12.62 -6.24
CA LEU A 26 11.90 -12.89 -5.28
C LEU A 26 10.89 -13.92 -5.84
N GLN A 27 10.52 -13.78 -7.11
CA GLN A 27 9.60 -14.73 -7.78
C GLN A 27 10.20 -16.13 -7.91
N GLU A 28 11.50 -16.24 -8.19
CA GLU A 28 12.21 -17.51 -8.25
C GLU A 28 12.23 -18.22 -6.88
N VAL A 29 12.56 -17.49 -5.81
CA VAL A 29 12.56 -18.03 -4.44
C VAL A 29 11.17 -18.47 -3.99
N LEU A 30 10.14 -17.67 -4.32
CA LEU A 30 8.75 -17.99 -3.99
C LEU A 30 8.21 -19.19 -4.78
N GLY A 31 8.73 -19.42 -5.98
CA GLY A 31 8.30 -20.48 -6.88
C GLY A 31 6.84 -20.37 -7.29
N LYS A 32 6.33 -21.41 -7.98
CA LYS A 32 4.99 -21.41 -8.58
C LYS A 32 3.84 -21.39 -7.57
N THR A 33 4.08 -21.85 -6.34
CA THR A 33 3.09 -21.91 -5.26
C THR A 33 3.17 -20.71 -4.33
N GLY A 34 4.16 -19.84 -4.51
CA GLY A 34 4.31 -18.61 -3.74
C GLY A 34 3.42 -17.48 -4.23
N THR A 35 3.35 -16.41 -3.45
CA THR A 35 2.67 -15.17 -3.83
C THR A 35 3.47 -13.98 -3.33
N LEU A 36 3.86 -13.10 -4.25
CA LEU A 36 4.57 -11.86 -3.98
C LEU A 36 3.55 -10.73 -3.89
N VAL A 37 3.64 -9.89 -2.86
CA VAL A 37 2.74 -8.76 -2.63
C VAL A 37 3.54 -7.51 -2.30
N MET A 38 3.13 -6.36 -2.84
CA MET A 38 3.71 -5.05 -2.50
C MET A 38 2.59 -4.02 -2.33
N PRO A 39 2.70 -3.07 -1.38
CA PRO A 39 1.82 -1.91 -1.37
C PRO A 39 2.08 -1.05 -2.61
N THR A 40 1.01 -0.51 -3.17
CA THR A 40 1.02 0.37 -4.34
C THR A 40 0.22 1.64 -4.04
N HIS A 41 0.46 2.24 -2.88
CA HIS A 41 -0.29 3.40 -2.41
C HIS A 41 -0.18 4.58 -3.37
N SER A 42 -1.27 5.33 -3.51
CA SER A 42 -1.40 6.47 -4.42
C SER A 42 -2.00 7.66 -3.67
N THR A 43 -1.27 8.15 -2.66
CA THR A 43 -1.75 9.17 -1.73
C THR A 43 -1.90 10.57 -2.35
N ASP A 44 -1.47 10.78 -3.60
CA ASP A 44 -1.81 11.99 -4.36
C ASP A 44 -3.32 12.08 -4.71
N LEU A 45 -4.08 11.00 -4.49
CA LEU A 45 -5.53 10.95 -4.73
C LEU A 45 -6.39 11.31 -3.50
N THR A 46 -5.77 11.65 -2.37
CA THR A 46 -6.49 11.94 -1.11
C THR A 46 -7.08 13.35 -1.10
N GLU A 47 -7.82 13.67 -0.04
CA GLU A 47 -8.41 14.98 0.21
C GLU A 47 -7.33 16.08 0.30
N PRO A 48 -7.34 17.09 -0.61
CA PRO A 48 -6.32 18.14 -0.63
C PRO A 48 -6.27 19.00 0.63
N SER A 49 -7.34 19.10 1.42
CA SER A 49 -7.31 19.82 2.69
C SER A 49 -6.44 19.16 3.76
N GLN A 50 -6.00 17.92 3.56
CA GLN A 50 -5.11 17.18 4.46
C GLN A 50 -3.66 17.14 3.96
N TRP A 51 -3.34 17.80 2.85
CA TRP A 51 -1.99 17.76 2.30
C TRP A 51 -1.05 18.74 3.00
N GLU A 52 0.09 18.22 3.46
CA GLU A 52 1.13 19.00 4.13
C GLU A 52 2.48 18.97 3.39
N ASN A 53 2.67 18.03 2.46
CA ASN A 53 3.97 17.75 1.85
C ASN A 53 3.90 17.56 0.31
N PRO A 54 3.70 18.64 -0.46
CA PRO A 54 3.41 20.03 -0.03
C PRO A 54 1.90 20.29 0.16
N PRO A 55 1.50 21.35 0.89
CA PRO A 55 0.13 21.84 0.86
C PRO A 55 -0.17 22.56 -0.44
N VAL A 56 -1.46 22.75 -0.74
CA VAL A 56 -1.96 23.58 -1.85
C VAL A 56 -2.92 24.66 -1.33
N PRO A 57 -3.07 25.80 -2.03
CA PRO A 57 -4.00 26.84 -1.61
C PRO A 57 -5.42 26.33 -1.40
N GLU A 58 -6.09 26.76 -0.33
CA GLU A 58 -7.46 26.34 -0.01
C GLU A 58 -8.44 26.62 -1.16
N SER A 59 -8.23 27.71 -1.89
CA SER A 59 -9.00 28.06 -3.09
C SER A 59 -8.94 27.00 -4.20
N TRP A 60 -7.95 26.10 -4.19
CA TRP A 60 -7.80 25.04 -5.18
C TRP A 60 -8.59 23.78 -4.82
N TRP A 61 -8.90 23.56 -3.54
CA TRP A 61 -9.53 22.31 -3.08
C TRP A 61 -10.83 21.97 -3.82
N PRO A 62 -11.77 22.91 -4.05
CA PRO A 62 -12.98 22.60 -4.82
C PRO A 62 -12.69 22.15 -6.26
N VAL A 63 -11.73 22.80 -6.92
CA VAL A 63 -11.33 22.47 -8.30
C VAL A 63 -10.66 21.10 -8.34
N ILE A 64 -9.77 20.81 -7.40
CA ILE A 64 -9.12 19.50 -7.27
C ILE A 64 -10.18 18.41 -7.07
N ARG A 65 -11.09 18.58 -6.10
CA ARG A 65 -12.20 17.62 -5.88
C ARG A 65 -13.11 17.47 -7.10
N ALA A 66 -13.28 18.50 -7.92
CA ALA A 66 -14.10 18.43 -9.13
C ALA A 66 -13.40 17.73 -10.30
N THR A 67 -12.07 17.86 -10.42
CA THR A 67 -11.33 17.53 -11.66
C THR A 67 -10.29 16.43 -11.53
N MET A 68 -9.85 16.09 -10.31
CA MET A 68 -8.85 15.03 -10.08
C MET A 68 -9.29 13.72 -10.75
N PRO A 69 -8.47 13.11 -11.63
CA PRO A 69 -8.80 11.86 -12.32
C PRO A 69 -9.10 10.74 -11.33
N ALA A 70 -10.07 9.88 -11.66
CA ALA A 70 -10.36 8.71 -10.86
C ALA A 70 -9.19 7.72 -10.86
N TYR A 71 -9.04 6.99 -9.76
CA TYR A 71 -8.10 5.88 -9.67
C TYR A 71 -8.33 4.88 -10.80
N GLN A 72 -7.25 4.50 -11.47
CA GLN A 72 -7.21 3.47 -12.49
C GLN A 72 -6.01 2.56 -12.19
N PRO A 73 -6.22 1.27 -11.90
CA PRO A 73 -5.15 0.40 -11.40
C PRO A 73 -3.96 0.32 -12.36
N ASP A 74 -4.22 0.35 -13.66
CA ASP A 74 -3.19 0.34 -14.69
C ASP A 74 -2.50 1.70 -14.84
N LEU A 75 -3.22 2.81 -14.77
CA LEU A 75 -2.67 4.14 -15.07
C LEU A 75 -2.07 4.84 -13.85
N THR A 76 -2.79 4.85 -12.72
CA THR A 76 -2.44 5.64 -11.53
C THR A 76 -1.08 5.22 -10.97
N PRO A 77 -0.09 6.11 -10.89
CA PRO A 77 1.20 5.80 -10.29
C PRO A 77 1.09 5.62 -8.79
N THR A 78 2.07 4.94 -8.21
CA THR A 78 2.29 4.91 -6.78
C THR A 78 2.99 6.18 -6.32
N ARG A 79 2.85 6.49 -5.03
CA ARG A 79 3.58 7.58 -4.36
C ARG A 79 4.33 6.99 -3.17
N SER A 80 5.63 7.26 -3.09
CA SER A 80 6.52 6.82 -1.99
C SER A 80 6.68 5.30 -1.81
N MET A 81 6.24 4.46 -2.77
CA MET A 81 6.38 2.99 -2.68
C MET A 81 7.72 2.46 -3.22
N GLY A 82 8.45 3.31 -3.95
CA GLY A 82 9.75 2.98 -4.54
C GLY A 82 9.67 2.29 -5.92
N ILE A 83 10.81 2.27 -6.60
CA ILE A 83 10.90 1.82 -8.00
C ILE A 83 10.61 0.32 -8.19
N ILE A 84 10.83 -0.49 -7.15
CA ILE A 84 10.53 -1.93 -7.18
C ILE A 84 9.02 -2.14 -7.26
N ALA A 85 8.23 -1.49 -6.40
CA ALA A 85 6.77 -1.56 -6.44
C ALA A 85 6.20 -0.97 -7.75
N GLU A 86 6.75 0.15 -8.23
CA GLU A 86 6.36 0.73 -9.54
C GLU A 86 6.59 -0.23 -10.71
N THR A 87 7.76 -0.86 -10.73
CA THR A 87 8.11 -1.82 -11.79
C THR A 87 7.22 -3.07 -11.69
N PHE A 88 7.02 -3.57 -10.47
CA PHE A 88 6.26 -4.78 -10.21
C PHE A 88 4.79 -4.64 -10.60
N ARG A 89 4.11 -3.54 -10.26
CA ARG A 89 2.69 -3.36 -10.61
C ARG A 89 2.40 -3.37 -12.11
N LYS A 90 3.41 -3.16 -12.95
CA LYS A 90 3.31 -3.16 -14.42
C LYS A 90 3.66 -4.50 -15.06
N GLN A 91 4.19 -5.45 -14.30
CA GLN A 91 4.54 -6.76 -14.84
C GLN A 91 3.28 -7.52 -15.25
N LYS A 92 3.34 -8.19 -16.41
CA LYS A 92 2.25 -9.01 -16.91
C LYS A 92 1.87 -10.10 -15.89
N GLY A 93 0.59 -10.22 -15.61
CA GLY A 93 0.05 -11.21 -14.66
C GLY A 93 0.02 -10.73 -13.21
N VAL A 94 0.55 -9.53 -12.92
CA VAL A 94 0.35 -8.88 -11.63
C VAL A 94 -1.05 -8.28 -11.58
N LEU A 95 -1.76 -8.53 -10.48
CA LEU A 95 -3.07 -7.96 -10.20
C LEU A 95 -2.92 -6.80 -9.21
N ARG A 96 -3.78 -5.79 -9.29
CA ARG A 96 -3.80 -4.66 -8.36
C ARG A 96 -5.20 -4.43 -7.82
N SER A 97 -5.32 -4.30 -6.50
CA SER A 97 -6.60 -4.06 -5.83
C SER A 97 -7.17 -2.67 -6.15
N ALA A 98 -8.48 -2.50 -5.96
CA ALA A 98 -9.22 -1.34 -6.44
C ALA A 98 -9.19 -0.08 -5.54
N HIS A 99 -8.53 -0.11 -4.38
CA HIS A 99 -8.58 1.01 -3.43
C HIS A 99 -7.80 2.25 -3.94
N PRO A 100 -8.40 3.45 -3.96
CA PRO A 100 -7.76 4.64 -4.55
C PRO A 100 -6.53 5.16 -3.80
N HIS A 101 -6.46 5.00 -2.47
CA HIS A 101 -5.30 5.38 -1.65
C HIS A 101 -4.35 4.21 -1.37
N HIS A 102 -4.89 3.08 -0.86
CA HIS A 102 -4.11 2.00 -0.26
C HIS A 102 -4.05 0.72 -1.10
N SER A 103 -4.10 0.83 -2.43
CA SER A 103 -4.04 -0.38 -3.27
C SER A 103 -2.78 -1.22 -3.03
N PHE A 104 -2.89 -2.54 -3.19
CA PHE A 104 -1.77 -3.49 -3.24
C PHE A 104 -1.74 -4.18 -4.59
N CYS A 105 -0.54 -4.57 -5.02
CA CYS A 105 -0.37 -5.48 -6.15
C CYS A 105 0.16 -6.83 -5.72
N ALA A 106 -0.27 -7.90 -6.40
CA ALA A 106 0.12 -9.26 -6.09
C ALA A 106 0.36 -10.10 -7.35
N TYR A 107 1.27 -11.07 -7.24
CA TYR A 107 1.60 -12.05 -8.28
C TYR A 107 1.74 -13.44 -7.67
N GLY A 108 1.17 -14.44 -8.35
CA GLY A 108 1.27 -15.85 -7.95
C GLY A 108 -0.04 -16.44 -7.45
N HIS A 109 0.06 -17.56 -6.74
CA HIS A 109 -1.06 -18.46 -6.47
C HIS A 109 -2.27 -17.80 -5.79
N GLN A 110 -2.04 -16.88 -4.85
CA GLN A 110 -3.09 -16.20 -4.08
C GLN A 110 -3.35 -14.75 -4.54
N ALA A 111 -2.79 -14.33 -5.68
CA ALA A 111 -2.85 -12.93 -6.11
C ALA A 111 -4.28 -12.41 -6.26
N SER A 112 -5.17 -13.21 -6.87
CA SER A 112 -6.58 -12.83 -7.04
C SER A 112 -7.27 -12.70 -5.69
N HIS A 113 -7.14 -13.70 -4.81
CA HIS A 113 -7.77 -13.68 -3.49
C HIS A 113 -7.31 -12.45 -2.67
N ILE A 114 -6.01 -12.15 -2.67
CA ILE A 114 -5.45 -11.03 -1.91
C ILE A 114 -5.96 -9.68 -2.44
N THR A 115 -6.08 -9.50 -3.75
CA THR A 115 -6.37 -8.19 -4.36
C THR A 115 -7.84 -7.90 -4.63
N ASP A 116 -8.68 -8.93 -4.66
CA ASP A 116 -10.11 -8.80 -4.97
C ASP A 116 -10.90 -8.08 -3.86
N ASN A 117 -12.08 -7.53 -4.17
CA ASN A 117 -13.03 -6.93 -3.22
C ASN A 117 -12.38 -6.10 -2.08
N HIS A 118 -11.44 -5.22 -2.43
CA HIS A 118 -10.77 -4.36 -1.46
C HIS A 118 -11.74 -3.27 -1.01
N SER A 119 -12.16 -3.31 0.26
CA SER A 119 -13.10 -2.35 0.85
C SER A 119 -12.64 -0.91 0.68
N LEU A 120 -13.58 -0.01 0.36
CA LEU A 120 -13.30 1.42 0.26
C LEU A 120 -13.15 2.07 1.64
N GLY A 121 -14.05 1.76 2.57
CA GLY A 121 -13.91 2.16 3.97
C GLY A 121 -12.96 1.23 4.72
N PHE A 122 -12.21 1.78 5.68
CA PHE A 122 -11.23 1.04 6.49
C PHE A 122 -10.22 0.26 5.62
N GLY A 123 -9.60 0.95 4.66
CA GLY A 123 -8.82 0.37 3.56
C GLY A 123 -7.59 -0.48 3.95
N LEU A 124 -7.15 -0.46 5.20
CA LEU A 124 -6.08 -1.35 5.68
C LEU A 124 -6.55 -2.29 6.81
N GLY A 125 -7.88 -2.38 7.02
CA GLY A 125 -8.54 -3.23 8.02
C GLY A 125 -8.97 -4.59 7.48
N GLU A 126 -10.07 -5.15 8.02
CA GLU A 126 -10.49 -6.54 7.76
C GLU A 126 -10.91 -6.82 6.30
N GLY A 127 -11.36 -5.81 5.56
CA GLY A 127 -11.71 -5.92 4.14
C GLY A 127 -10.54 -5.72 3.17
N SER A 128 -9.31 -5.68 3.69
CA SER A 128 -8.12 -5.29 2.93
C SER A 128 -7.24 -6.49 2.54
N PRO A 129 -6.31 -6.29 1.59
CA PRO A 129 -5.22 -7.22 1.31
C PRO A 129 -4.41 -7.61 2.56
N LEU A 130 -4.23 -6.71 3.55
CA LEU A 130 -3.48 -7.04 4.76
C LEU A 130 -4.14 -8.13 5.59
N ALA A 131 -5.46 -8.06 5.79
CA ALA A 131 -6.20 -9.07 6.52
C ALA A 131 -6.09 -10.44 5.84
N ARG A 132 -6.16 -10.48 4.50
CA ARG A 132 -6.00 -11.73 3.74
C ARG A 132 -4.57 -12.28 3.81
N ILE A 133 -3.56 -11.42 3.78
CA ILE A 133 -2.17 -11.84 3.99
C ILE A 133 -2.02 -12.45 5.40
N TYR A 134 -2.64 -11.85 6.41
CA TYR A 134 -2.66 -12.37 7.78
C TYR A 134 -3.34 -13.76 7.85
N ASP A 135 -4.53 -13.91 7.28
CA ASP A 135 -5.30 -15.15 7.28
C ASP A 135 -4.58 -16.30 6.55
N LEU A 136 -3.77 -15.96 5.55
CA LEU A 136 -2.92 -16.91 4.81
C LEU A 136 -1.60 -17.26 5.52
N GLY A 137 -1.36 -16.75 6.74
CA GLY A 137 -0.10 -16.94 7.46
C GLY A 137 1.10 -16.34 6.71
N GLY A 138 0.90 -15.18 6.07
CA GLY A 138 1.91 -14.52 5.26
C GLY A 138 3.09 -13.95 6.06
N PHE A 139 4.17 -13.67 5.34
CA PHE A 139 5.40 -13.10 5.88
C PHE A 139 5.57 -11.66 5.40
N VAL A 140 6.27 -10.85 6.21
CA VAL A 140 6.70 -9.50 5.84
C VAL A 140 8.21 -9.45 5.72
N LEU A 141 8.71 -8.95 4.59
CA LEU A 141 10.13 -8.68 4.36
C LEU A 141 10.36 -7.18 4.26
N LEU A 142 11.19 -6.65 5.16
CA LEU A 142 11.69 -5.29 5.13
C LEU A 142 13.09 -5.29 4.50
N LEU A 143 13.17 -5.00 3.20
CA LEU A 143 14.41 -5.08 2.43
C LEU A 143 15.07 -3.70 2.28
N GLY A 144 15.97 -3.37 3.20
CA GLY A 144 16.65 -2.08 3.21
C GLY A 144 15.77 -0.91 3.69
N VAL A 145 14.72 -1.21 4.45
CA VAL A 145 13.81 -0.26 5.10
C VAL A 145 13.52 -0.69 6.54
N GLY A 146 13.07 0.24 7.38
CA GLY A 146 12.68 0.00 8.78
C GLY A 146 11.18 -0.23 8.96
N HIS A 147 10.74 -0.29 10.22
CA HIS A 147 9.34 -0.53 10.58
C HIS A 147 8.42 0.64 10.23
N ASN A 148 8.95 1.85 10.08
CA ASN A 148 8.18 3.00 9.56
C ASN A 148 7.62 2.76 8.15
N SER A 149 8.14 1.79 7.40
CA SER A 149 7.60 1.39 6.10
C SER A 149 6.71 0.15 6.17
N ASN A 150 6.54 -0.46 7.35
CA ASN A 150 5.84 -1.72 7.51
C ASN A 150 4.32 -1.52 7.56
N THR A 151 3.69 -1.58 6.39
CA THR A 151 2.24 -1.37 6.25
C THR A 151 1.41 -2.40 7.01
N SER A 152 1.94 -3.60 7.33
CA SER A 152 1.17 -4.61 8.06
C SER A 152 0.81 -4.18 9.48
N MET A 153 1.58 -3.25 10.07
CA MET A 153 1.31 -2.74 11.42
C MET A 153 -0.01 -1.95 11.47
N HIS A 154 -0.44 -1.34 10.37
CA HIS A 154 -1.75 -0.67 10.32
C HIS A 154 -2.90 -1.63 10.61
N LEU A 155 -2.84 -2.90 10.18
CA LEU A 155 -3.89 -3.88 10.53
C LEU A 155 -4.02 -4.05 12.05
N ALA A 156 -2.91 -3.96 12.79
CA ALA A 156 -2.94 -3.99 14.25
C ALA A 156 -3.64 -2.75 14.82
N GLU A 157 -3.45 -1.56 14.24
CA GLU A 157 -4.19 -0.35 14.63
C GLU A 157 -5.70 -0.51 14.42
N TYR A 158 -6.15 -1.14 13.32
CA TYR A 158 -7.58 -1.43 13.11
C TYR A 158 -8.12 -2.39 14.17
N ARG A 159 -7.36 -3.41 14.55
CA ARG A 159 -7.77 -4.45 15.51
C ARG A 159 -7.67 -3.99 16.97
N ALA A 160 -6.78 -3.06 17.27
CA ALA A 160 -6.55 -2.57 18.62
C ALA A 160 -7.61 -1.54 19.06
N THR A 161 -7.81 -1.47 20.36
CA THR A 161 -8.55 -0.40 21.03
C THR A 161 -7.55 0.41 21.84
N PHE A 162 -7.38 1.70 21.52
CA PHE A 162 -6.48 2.61 22.23
C PHE A 162 -7.10 4.01 22.33
N PRO A 163 -6.77 4.80 23.37
CA PRO A 163 -7.51 6.04 23.69
C PRO A 163 -7.49 7.11 22.61
N THR A 164 -6.44 7.16 21.79
CA THR A 164 -6.25 8.16 20.73
C THR A 164 -6.80 7.73 19.38
N LYS A 165 -7.39 6.52 19.26
CA LYS A 165 -7.96 6.04 18.01
C LYS A 165 -9.13 6.91 17.59
N ARG A 166 -9.07 7.45 16.38
CA ARG A 166 -10.11 8.29 15.78
C ARG A 166 -10.57 7.69 14.46
N ILE A 167 -11.86 7.85 14.19
CA ILE A 167 -12.44 7.55 12.88
C ILE A 167 -12.74 8.89 12.21
N GLY A 168 -12.18 9.06 11.02
CA GLY A 168 -12.33 10.24 10.19
C GLY A 168 -13.07 9.93 8.88
N GLN A 169 -13.31 11.00 8.11
CA GLN A 169 -13.77 10.91 6.74
C GLN A 169 -12.59 11.19 5.81
N GLU A 170 -12.36 10.29 4.86
CA GLU A 170 -11.47 10.51 3.72
C GLU A 170 -12.30 10.79 2.47
N GLY A 171 -11.65 11.30 1.42
CA GLY A 171 -12.24 11.53 0.11
C GLY A 171 -11.31 11.12 -1.01
N ALA A 172 -11.87 10.53 -2.07
CA ALA A 172 -11.12 10.11 -3.26
C ALA A 172 -11.96 10.24 -4.54
N PRO A 173 -11.32 10.43 -5.71
CA PRO A 173 -12.00 10.29 -6.99
C PRO A 173 -12.10 8.79 -7.37
N ILE A 174 -13.32 8.27 -7.44
CA ILE A 174 -13.59 6.89 -7.87
C ILE A 174 -14.38 6.87 -9.17
N SER A 175 -14.24 5.79 -9.94
CA SER A 175 -15.07 5.54 -11.11
C SER A 175 -16.17 4.55 -10.75
N THR A 176 -17.43 4.98 -10.84
CA THR A 176 -18.61 4.12 -10.65
C THR A 176 -19.46 4.15 -11.90
N ALA A 177 -19.77 2.97 -12.46
CA ALA A 177 -20.52 2.81 -13.71
C ALA A 177 -19.98 3.66 -14.88
N GLY A 178 -18.65 3.83 -14.97
CA GLY A 178 -18.00 4.62 -16.02
C GLY A 178 -18.01 6.13 -15.78
N SER A 179 -18.57 6.61 -14.66
CA SER A 179 -18.58 8.01 -14.27
C SER A 179 -17.65 8.29 -13.10
N ARG A 180 -16.87 9.36 -13.18
CA ARG A 180 -15.98 9.82 -12.11
C ARG A 180 -16.79 10.57 -11.05
N ARG A 181 -16.61 10.20 -9.78
CA ARG A 181 -17.25 10.86 -8.62
C ARG A 181 -16.26 11.02 -7.48
N TRP A 182 -16.31 12.17 -6.81
CA TRP A 182 -15.68 12.32 -5.50
C TRP A 182 -16.53 11.60 -4.46
N THR A 183 -15.95 10.61 -3.80
CA THR A 183 -16.64 9.77 -2.82
C THR A 183 -15.92 9.87 -1.49
N THR A 184 -16.70 10.07 -0.43
CA THR A 184 -16.21 10.06 0.94
C THR A 184 -16.46 8.70 1.58
N PHE A 185 -15.57 8.32 2.49
CA PHE A 185 -15.63 7.04 3.20
C PHE A 185 -14.93 7.14 4.56
N GLU A 186 -15.25 6.22 5.45
CA GLU A 186 -14.66 6.15 6.78
C GLU A 186 -13.27 5.50 6.75
N ASN A 187 -12.37 6.04 7.55
CA ASN A 187 -11.11 5.38 7.87
C ASN A 187 -10.65 5.73 9.30
N ILE A 188 -9.65 5.02 9.83
CA ILE A 188 -8.97 5.45 11.04
C ILE A 188 -7.85 6.43 10.69
N ASP A 189 -7.52 7.33 11.60
CA ASP A 189 -6.30 8.13 11.49
C ASP A 189 -5.09 7.19 11.66
N LEU A 190 -4.40 6.91 10.56
CA LEU A 190 -3.22 6.03 10.54
C LEU A 190 -1.98 6.81 10.95
N ASP A 191 -1.19 6.25 11.87
CA ASP A 191 0.09 6.82 12.28
C ASP A 191 1.19 5.76 12.18
N SER A 192 2.27 6.07 11.48
CA SER A 192 3.45 5.19 11.37
C SER A 192 4.66 5.70 12.15
N SER A 193 4.53 6.80 12.89
CA SER A 193 5.65 7.49 13.54
C SER A 193 6.23 6.73 14.73
N ASP A 194 5.44 5.87 15.37
CA ASP A 194 5.82 5.08 16.54
C ASP A 194 6.13 3.60 16.20
N PHE A 195 6.05 3.23 14.92
CA PHE A 195 6.23 1.84 14.48
C PHE A 195 7.61 1.28 14.85
N GLU A 196 8.67 2.08 14.68
CA GLU A 196 10.02 1.68 15.06
C GLU A 196 10.17 1.44 16.57
N GLY A 197 9.49 2.23 17.41
CA GLY A 197 9.54 2.10 18.87
C GLY A 197 8.72 0.92 19.42
N SER A 198 7.79 0.39 18.62
CA SER A 198 6.87 -0.68 19.02
C SER A 198 7.46 -2.09 18.90
N VAL A 199 8.63 -2.24 18.25
CA VAL A 199 9.26 -3.54 18.03
C VAL A 199 10.47 -3.71 18.95
N ARG A 200 10.51 -4.82 19.70
CA ARG A 200 11.70 -5.17 20.49
C ARG A 200 12.81 -5.60 19.54
N THR A 201 13.85 -4.79 19.40
CA THR A 201 15.07 -5.21 18.71
C THR A 201 15.84 -6.18 19.61
N SER A 202 16.14 -7.38 19.12
CA SER A 202 17.19 -8.20 19.73
C SER A 202 18.51 -7.42 19.73
N PRO A 203 19.34 -7.49 20.79
CA PRO A 203 20.65 -6.85 20.77
C PRO A 203 21.43 -7.32 19.55
N LYS A 204 22.02 -6.37 18.81
CA LYS A 204 22.91 -6.67 17.69
C LYS A 204 23.99 -7.61 18.20
N VAL A 205 24.03 -8.84 17.68
CA VAL A 205 25.19 -9.71 17.84
C VAL A 205 26.30 -9.04 17.03
N MET A 206 27.29 -8.51 17.74
CA MET A 206 28.53 -7.97 17.17
C MET A 206 29.35 -9.10 16.53
#